data_AF-A0A0A5G3D1-F1
#
_entry.id   AF-A0A0A5G3D1-F1
#
_cell.length_a   1.000
_cell.length_b   1.000
_cell.length_c   1.000
_cell.angle_alpha   90.00
_cell.angle_beta   90.00
_cell.angle_gamma   90.00
#
_symmetry.space_group_name_H-M   'P 1'
#
loop_
_entity.id
_entity.type
_entity.pdbx_description
1 polymer ?
#
loop_
_entity_poly.entity_id
_entity_poly.type
_entity_poly.pdbx_seq_one_letter_code
_entity_poly.pdbx_strand_id
1 'polypeptide(L)' 'MFMIKRKRIKKEYDQQLLEEIRQLKQEWMSLKKIMDCSVDASEFGQCDLAIARVKYLYLLNEARKRNIRAQ' A
#
# COMPACT_ATOMS: atom_id res chain seq x y z
N MET A 1 23.12 15.99 -18.88
CA MET A 1 22.30 16.61 -17.81
C MET A 1 20.88 16.02 -17.70
N PHE A 2 20.10 15.94 -18.79
CA PHE A 2 18.66 15.59 -18.74
C PHE A 2 18.32 14.15 -18.29
N MET A 3 19.13 13.16 -18.69
CA MET A 3 18.93 11.75 -18.32
C MET A 3 19.13 11.47 -16.83
N ILE A 4 20.05 12.19 -16.17
CA ILE A 4 20.33 12.05 -14.75
C ILE A 4 19.13 12.54 -13.93
N LYS A 5 18.53 13.67 -14.32
CA LYS A 5 17.31 14.20 -13.71
C LYS A 5 16.14 13.22 -13.82
N ARG A 6 15.93 12.60 -14.98
CA ARG A 6 14.89 11.57 -15.18
C ARG A 6 15.09 10.34 -14.28
N LYS A 7 16.33 9.84 -14.16
CA LYS A 7 16.65 8.71 -13.27
C LYS A 7 16.39 9.03 -11.79
N ARG A 8 16.73 10.26 -11.36
CA ARG A 8 16.48 10.73 -9.99
C ARG A 8 15.00 10.80 -9.66
N ILE A 9 14.19 11.41 -10.54
CA ILE A 9 12.74 11.52 -10.38
C ILE A 9 12.11 10.14 -10.29
N LYS A 10 12.49 9.20 -11.17
CA LYS A 10 11.98 7.83 -11.13
C LYS A 10 12.25 7.17 -9.77
N LYS A 11 13.47 7.31 -9.25
CA LYS A 11 13.86 6.75 -7.95
C LYS A 11 13.05 7.36 -6.80
N GLU A 12 12.79 8.67 -6.83
CA GLU A 12 11.97 9.35 -5.82
C GLU A 12 10.53 8.81 -5.80
N TYR A 13 9.90 8.65 -6.98
CA TYR A 13 8.56 8.05 -7.07
C TYR A 13 8.52 6.57 -6.68
N ASP A 14 9.56 5.80 -7.01
CA ASP A 14 9.64 4.39 -6.60
C ASP A 14 9.73 4.28 -5.07
N GLN A 15 10.45 5.19 -4.41
CA GLN A 15 10.53 5.26 -2.94
C GLN A 15 9.20 5.68 -2.32
N GLN A 16 8.51 6.68 -2.89
CA GLN A 16 7.19 7.09 -2.43
C GLN A 16 6.18 5.95 -2.53
N LEU A 17 6.16 5.22 -3.65
CA LEU A 17 5.28 4.06 -3.82
C LEU A 17 5.57 2.97 -2.78
N LEU A 18 6.85 2.69 -2.49
CA LEU A 18 7.21 1.73 -1.45
C LEU A 18 6.73 2.17 -0.06
N GLU A 19 6.81 3.47 0.24
CA GLU A 19 6.35 4.02 1.51
C GLU A 19 4.82 3.95 1.64
N GLU A 20 4.08 4.31 0.60
CA GLU A 20 2.63 4.15 0.56
C GLU A 20 2.20 2.69 0.74
N ILE A 21 2.90 1.74 0.12
CA ILE A 21 2.65 0.30 0.31
C ILE A 21 2.83 -0.10 1.79
N ARG A 22 3.85 0.44 2.48
CA ARG A 22 4.07 0.15 3.91
C ARG A 22 2.94 0.71 4.77
N GLN A 23 2.53 1.95 4.50
CA GLN A 23 1.45 2.60 5.22
C GLN A 23 0.12 1.85 5.06
N LEU A 24 -0.26 1.52 3.82
CA LEU A 24 -1.48 0.75 3.55
C LEU A 24 -1.44 -0.65 4.17
N LYS A 25 -0.26 -1.28 4.25
CA LYS A 25 -0.11 -2.56 4.97
C LYS A 25 -0.38 -2.37 6.46
N GLN A 26 0.17 -1.33 7.08
CA GLN A 26 -0.05 -1.03 8.49
C GLN A 26 -1.51 -0.73 8.77
N GLU A 27 -2.16 0.11 7.95
CA GLU A 27 -3.58 0.42 8.04
C GLU A 27 -4.43 -0.85 7.93
N TRP A 28 -4.22 -1.65 6.89
CA TRP A 28 -4.97 -2.90 6.69
C TRP A 28 -4.80 -3.86 7.88
N MET A 29 -3.57 -4.06 8.36
CA MET A 29 -3.30 -4.95 9.50
C MET A 29 -3.92 -4.42 10.80
N SER A 30 -3.97 -3.10 10.98
CA SER A 30 -4.56 -2.47 12.17
C SER A 30 -6.08 -2.62 12.15
N LEU A 31 -6.73 -2.31 11.04
CA LEU A 31 -8.16 -2.55 10.84
C LEU A 31 -8.50 -4.03 11.01
N LYS A 32 -7.69 -4.92 10.43
CA LYS A 32 -7.89 -6.36 10.57
C LYS A 32 -7.88 -6.79 12.03
N LYS A 33 -6.87 -6.33 12.80
CA LYS A 33 -6.77 -6.63 14.24
C LYS A 33 -7.98 -6.13 15.03
N ILE A 34 -8.47 -4.92 14.71
CA ILE A 34 -9.67 -4.36 15.36
C ILE A 34 -10.89 -5.24 15.05
N MET A 35 -11.08 -5.61 13.80
CA MET A 35 -12.20 -6.45 13.36
C MET A 35 -12.15 -7.85 13.97
N ASP A 36 -10.96 -8.46 14.03
CA ASP A 36 -10.74 -9.79 14.62
C ASP A 36 -11.04 -9.82 16.14
N CYS A 37 -10.92 -8.67 16.82
CA CYS A 37 -11.24 -8.52 18.25
C CYS A 37 -12.66 -8.02 18.51
N SER A 38 -13.43 -7.64 17.49
CA SER A 38 -14.79 -7.12 17.66
C SER A 38 -15.80 -8.26 17.78
N VAL A 39 -16.65 -8.21 18.81
CA VAL A 39 -17.76 -9.15 19.01
C VAL A 39 -18.91 -8.88 18.03
N ASP A 40 -19.01 -7.65 17.52
CA ASP A 40 -19.98 -7.24 16.50
C ASP A 40 -19.25 -6.43 15.41
N ALA A 41 -18.89 -7.11 14.33
CA ALA A 41 -18.19 -6.54 13.19
C ALA A 41 -19.20 -5.79 12.31
N SER A 42 -19.32 -4.47 12.49
CA SER A 42 -20.25 -3.66 11.68
C SER A 42 -20.00 -3.81 10.18
N GLU A 43 -21.05 -3.76 9.37
CA GLU A 43 -20.95 -3.84 7.91
C GLU A 43 -20.02 -2.78 7.33
N PHE A 44 -20.03 -1.56 7.90
CA PHE A 44 -19.10 -0.50 7.52
C PHE A 44 -17.64 -0.86 7.81
N GLY A 45 -17.35 -1.46 8.96
CA GLY A 45 -15.99 -1.91 9.29
C GLY A 45 -15.49 -3.02 8.36
N GLN A 46 -16.37 -3.91 7.91
CA GLN A 46 -16.04 -4.93 6.92
C GLN A 46 -15.73 -4.32 5.54
N CYS A 47 -16.52 -3.33 5.12
CA CYS A 47 -16.28 -2.56 3.90
C CYS A 47 -14.93 -1.82 3.95
N ASP A 48 -14.64 -1.12 5.05
CA ASP A 48 -13.38 -0.40 5.23
C ASP A 48 -12.18 -1.35 5.20
N LEU A 49 -12.29 -2.51 5.86
CA LEU A 49 -11.27 -3.56 5.81
C LEU A 49 -11.02 -4.06 4.37
N ALA A 50 -12.10 -4.27 3.61
CA ALA A 50 -12.01 -4.70 2.22
C ALA A 50 -11.36 -3.63 1.33
N ILE A 51 -11.73 -2.35 1.51
CA ILE A 51 -11.15 -1.21 0.79
C ILE A 51 -9.65 -1.09 1.08
N ALA A 52 -9.25 -1.14 2.36
CA ALA A 52 -7.84 -1.07 2.76
C ALA A 52 -7.03 -2.21 2.13
N ARG A 53 -7.57 -3.43 2.12
CA ARG A 53 -6.95 -4.58 1.47
C ARG A 53 -6.79 -4.40 -0.03
N VAL A 54 -7.82 -3.92 -0.73
CA VAL A 54 -7.78 -3.71 -2.19
C VAL A 54 -6.76 -2.63 -2.55
N LYS A 55 -6.72 -1.50 -1.82
CA LYS A 55 -5.70 -0.46 -2.01
C LYS A 55 -4.29 -1.02 -1.89
N TYR A 56 -4.02 -1.80 -0.84
CA TYR A 56 -2.72 -2.43 -0.62
C TYR A 56 -2.33 -3.38 -1.78
N LEU A 57 -3.25 -4.27 -2.18
CA LEU A 57 -2.99 -5.22 -3.27
C LEU A 57 -2.78 -4.51 -4.62
N TYR A 58 -3.51 -3.44 -4.87
CA TYR A 58 -3.36 -2.63 -6.08
C TYR A 58 -1.95 -2.03 -6.16
N LEU A 59 -1.45 -1.38 -5.11
CA LEU A 59 -0.10 -0.81 -5.13
C LEU A 59 1.01 -1.87 -5.23
N LEU A 60 0.81 -3.04 -4.62
CA LEU A 60 1.73 -4.18 -4.83
C LEU A 60 1.80 -4.60 -6.30
N ASN A 61 0.67 -4.63 -7.00
CA ASN A 61 0.64 -4.96 -8.42
C ASN A 61 1.32 -3.88 -9.27
N GLU A 62 1.15 -2.60 -8.92
CA GLU A 62 1.85 -1.49 -9.57
C GLU A 62 3.37 -1.54 -9.35
N ALA A 63 3.82 -1.86 -8.13
CA ALA A 63 5.25 -2.05 -7.84
C ALA A 63 5.85 -3.21 -8.65
N ARG A 64 5.11 -4.32 -8.81
CA ARG A 64 5.50 -5.45 -9.67
C ARG A 64 5.62 -5.03 -11.13
N LYS A 65 4.63 -4.34 -11.68
CA LYS A 65 4.66 -3.83 -13.07
C LYS A 65 5.87 -2.91 -13.32
N ARG A 66 6.29 -2.16 -12.30
CA ARG A 66 7.46 -1.27 -12.33
C ARG A 66 8.79 -1.98 -12.07
N ASN A 67 8.80 -3.28 -11.78
CA ASN A 67 9.96 -4.07 -11.38
C ASN A 67 10.71 -3.50 -10.17
N ILE A 68 9.99 -2.88 -9.23
CA ILE A 68 10.57 -2.37 -7.99
C ILE A 68 10.86 -3.56 -7.08
N ARG A 69 12.12 -3.74 -6.69
CA ARG A 69 12.51 -4.74 -5.70
C ARG A 69 12.47 -4.10 -4.33
N ALA A 70 11.78 -4.74 -3.38
CA ALA A 70 11.97 -4.42 -1.98
C ALA A 70 13.43 -4.77 -1.63
N GLN A 71 14.17 -3.79 -1.09
CA GLN A 71 15.51 -3.99 -0.55
C GLN A 71 15.45 -4.70 0.80
#